data_AF-A0A7X9EWA4-F1
#
_entry.id   AF-A0A7X9EWA4-F1
#
_cell.length_a   1.000
_cell.length_b   1.000
_cell.length_c   1.000
_cell.angle_alpha   90.00
_cell.angle_beta   90.00
_cell.angle_gamma   90.00
#
_symmetry.space_group_name_H-M   'P 1'
#
loop_
_entity.id
_entity.type
_entity.pdbx_description
1 polymer ?
#
loop_
_entity_poly.entity_id
_entity_poly.type
_entity_poly.pdbx_seq_one_letter_code
_entity_poly.pdbx_strand_id
1 'polypeptide(L)'
;MQRFKGLLLAAALVMIMAAAAGCNGQLGSWLQKAKGPEPQLIKVHIQFTNQKDLVCYVKSLGIEKDAQVYTGGPSANNMYDRNGNITGSFNYQQVMYMEILPEDATGQN
;
A
#
# COMPACT_ATOMS: atom_id res chain seq x y z
N MET A 1 38.59 -43.67 11.99
CA MET A 1 38.50 -42.21 11.78
C MET A 1 38.37 -41.80 10.30
N GLN A 2 39.09 -42.40 9.35
CA GLN A 2 39.00 -42.00 7.92
C GLN A 2 37.62 -42.20 7.27
N ARG A 3 36.90 -43.28 7.62
CA ARG A 3 35.55 -43.54 7.08
C ARG A 3 34.50 -42.51 7.54
N PHE A 4 34.62 -42.01 8.78
CA PHE A 4 33.79 -40.93 9.32
C PHE A 4 34.10 -39.58 8.65
N LYS A 5 35.37 -39.29 8.38
CA LYS A 5 35.78 -38.10 7.63
C LYS A 5 35.23 -38.10 6.20
N GLY A 6 35.23 -39.25 5.52
CA GLY A 6 34.63 -39.41 4.20
C GLY A 6 33.12 -39.22 4.20
N LEU A 7 32.43 -39.75 5.22
CA LEU A 7 30.98 -39.60 5.37
C LEU A 7 30.57 -38.14 5.60
N LEU A 8 31.34 -37.42 6.43
CA LEU A 8 31.12 -35.99 6.68
C LEU A 8 31.34 -35.15 5.43
N LEU A 9 32.36 -35.47 4.63
CA LEU A 9 32.63 -34.79 3.36
C LEU A 9 31.51 -35.03 2.33
N ALA A 10 31.01 -36.26 2.24
CA ALA A 10 29.90 -36.59 1.37
C ALA A 10 28.60 -35.88 1.78
N ALA A 11 28.31 -35.84 3.09
CA ALA A 11 27.15 -35.13 3.62
C ALA A 11 27.23 -33.62 3.37
N ALA A 12 28.40 -33.01 3.55
CA ALA A 12 28.63 -31.60 3.25
C ALA A 12 28.41 -31.30 1.76
N LEU A 13 28.89 -32.18 0.87
CA LEU A 13 28.73 -32.03 -0.58
C LEU A 13 27.26 -32.08 -1.02
N VAL A 14 26.48 -33.00 -0.45
CA VAL A 14 25.03 -33.10 -0.70
C VAL A 14 24.29 -31.85 -0.22
N MET A 15 24.69 -31.29 0.93
CA MET A 15 24.09 -30.07 1.47
C MET A 15 24.35 -28.85 0.58
N ILE A 16 25.56 -28.73 0.01
CA ILE A 16 25.92 -27.66 -0.93
C ILE A 16 25.13 -27.79 -2.24
N MET A 17 24.98 -29.01 -2.77
CA MET A 17 24.18 -29.25 -3.97
C MET A 17 22.69 -28.94 -3.76
N ALA A 18 22.14 -29.27 -2.59
CA ALA A 18 20.77 -28.94 -2.23
C ALA A 18 20.56 -27.42 -2.07
N ALA A 19 21.53 -26.71 -1.50
CA ALA A 19 21.49 -25.26 -1.38
C ALA A 19 21.58 -24.55 -2.75
N ALA A 20 22.36 -25.10 -3.69
CA ALA A 20 22.47 -24.56 -5.05
C ALA A 20 21.18 -24.75 -5.87
N ALA A 21 20.45 -25.85 -5.68
CA ALA A 21 19.17 -26.10 -6.36
C ALA A 21 17.98 -25.33 -5.75
N GLY A 22 18.04 -24.96 -4.46
CA GLY A 22 16.99 -24.27 -3.73
C GLY A 22 17.04 -22.73 -3.81
N CYS A 23 18.13 -22.14 -4.29
CA CYS A 23 18.30 -20.69 -4.42
C CYS A 23 17.70 -20.13 -5.72
N ASN A 24 16.51 -20.61 -6.11
CA ASN A 24 15.80 -20.08 -7.28
C ASN A 24 15.03 -18.82 -6.88
N GLY A 25 15.68 -17.65 -6.97
CA GLY A 25 15.15 -16.30 -7.27
C GLY A 25 13.87 -15.73 -6.63
N GLN A 26 13.15 -16.48 -5.80
CA GLN A 26 11.74 -16.18 -5.46
C GLN A 26 11.56 -15.67 -4.02
N LEU A 27 12.62 -15.68 -3.22
CA LEU A 27 12.65 -15.00 -1.92
C LEU A 27 12.70 -13.46 -2.08
N GLY A 28 13.37 -12.96 -3.12
CA GLY A 28 13.45 -11.52 -3.41
C GLY A 28 12.11 -10.92 -3.79
N SER A 29 11.27 -11.66 -4.54
CA SER A 29 9.95 -11.18 -4.96
C SER A 29 8.90 -11.23 -3.84
N TRP A 30 9.07 -12.12 -2.84
CA TRP A 30 8.27 -12.11 -1.61
C TRP A 30 8.64 -10.95 -0.68
N LEU A 31 9.93 -10.63 -0.55
CA LEU A 31 10.38 -9.50 0.27
C LEU A 31 10.06 -8.13 -0.35
N GLN A 32 10.10 -8.02 -1.68
CA GLN A 32 9.80 -6.76 -2.40
C GLN A 32 8.32 -6.38 -2.41
N LYS A 33 7.40 -7.30 -2.11
CA LYS A 33 5.96 -7.02 -2.07
C LYS A 33 5.53 -6.11 -0.93
N ALA A 34 6.41 -5.79 0.02
CA ALA A 34 6.08 -4.96 1.18
C ALA A 34 6.15 -3.44 0.93
N LYS A 35 6.67 -2.98 -0.21
CA LYS A 35 6.69 -1.56 -0.58
C LYS A 35 6.34 -1.37 -2.05
N GLY A 36 5.05 -1.54 -2.36
CA GLY A 36 4.49 -0.81 -3.49
C GLY A 36 4.71 0.71 -3.26
N PRO A 37 4.82 1.53 -4.32
CA PRO A 37 4.88 2.98 -4.15
C PRO A 37 3.70 3.40 -3.28
N GLU A 38 3.96 4.18 -2.21
CA GLU A 38 2.88 4.73 -1.39
C GLU A 38 1.93 5.49 -2.33
N PRO A 39 0.62 5.21 -2.27
CA PRO A 39 -0.33 5.89 -3.14
C PRO A 39 -0.24 7.39 -2.84
N GLN A 40 0.03 8.18 -3.87
CA GLN A 40 0.10 9.64 -3.75
C GLN A 40 -1.23 10.16 -3.19
N LEU A 41 -1.15 10.76 -2.00
CA LEU A 41 -2.30 11.35 -1.34
C LEU A 41 -2.58 12.72 -1.94
N ILE A 42 -3.86 13.00 -2.19
CA ILE A 42 -4.34 14.25 -2.78
C ILE A 42 -4.99 15.05 -1.66
N LYS A 43 -4.41 16.21 -1.32
CA LYS A 43 -5.03 17.18 -0.39
C LYS A 43 -6.25 17.78 -1.07
N VAL A 44 -7.41 17.66 -0.44
CA VAL A 44 -8.68 18.14 -0.99
C VAL A 44 -9.49 18.92 0.05
N HIS A 45 -10.21 19.93 -0.42
CA HIS A 45 -11.38 20.48 0.28
C HIS A 45 -12.62 19.77 -0.25
N ILE A 46 -13.43 19.21 0.65
CA ILE A 46 -14.68 18.52 0.31
C ILE A 46 -15.84 19.38 0.79
N GLN A 47 -16.71 19.78 -0.14
CA GLN A 47 -17.99 20.41 0.18
C GLN A 47 -19.10 19.37 0.13
N PHE A 48 -19.85 19.21 1.21
CA PHE A 48 -20.98 18.28 1.31
C PHE A 48 -22.32 18.97 1.02
N THR A 49 -23.32 18.18 0.64
CA THR A 49 -24.70 18.61 0.35
C THR A 49 -25.43 19.21 1.54
N ASN A 50 -24.98 18.90 2.76
CA ASN A 50 -25.50 19.44 4.01
C ASN A 50 -24.80 20.73 4.46
N GLN A 51 -24.11 21.43 3.55
CA GLN A 51 -23.34 22.66 3.79
C GLN A 51 -22.14 22.50 4.72
N LYS A 52 -21.83 21.29 5.21
CA LYS A 52 -20.57 21.03 5.90
C LYS A 52 -19.44 20.94 4.88
N ASP A 53 -18.23 21.24 5.34
CA ASP A 53 -17.01 21.05 4.57
C ASP A 53 -15.87 20.52 5.46
N LEU A 54 -14.83 19.98 4.83
CA LEU A 54 -13.60 19.59 5.52
C LEU A 54 -12.42 19.58 4.56
N VAL A 55 -11.21 19.67 5.12
CA VAL A 55 -9.96 19.44 4.41
C VAL A 55 -9.34 18.14 4.87
N CYS A 56 -9.03 17.25 3.94
CA CYS A 56 -8.35 15.98 4.22
C CYS A 56 -7.48 15.53 3.05
N TYR A 57 -6.86 14.37 3.18
CA TYR A 57 -6.18 13.69 2.09
C TYR A 57 -7.02 12.50 1.59
N VAL A 58 -7.03 12.25 0.28
CA VAL A 58 -7.70 11.11 -0.37
C VAL A 58 -6.75 10.41 -1.33
N LYS A 59 -6.95 9.11 -1.58
CA LYS A 59 -6.17 8.35 -2.58
C LYS A 59 -6.65 8.56 -4.02
N SER A 60 -7.89 9.03 -4.17
CA SER A 60 -8.61 9.08 -5.45
C SER A 60 -9.70 10.15 -5.38
N LEU A 61 -9.91 10.87 -6.49
CA LEU A 61 -11.02 11.81 -6.70
C LEU A 61 -12.24 11.15 -7.33
N GLY A 62 -12.27 9.82 -7.40
CA GLY A 62 -13.38 9.05 -7.93
C GLY A 62 -13.54 7.76 -7.16
N ILE A 63 -14.56 6.99 -7.51
CA ILE A 63 -14.69 5.60 -7.05
C ILE A 63 -13.46 4.84 -7.59
N GLU A 64 -12.69 4.20 -6.69
CA GLU A 64 -11.43 3.54 -7.04
C GLU A 64 -11.60 2.63 -8.27
N LYS A 65 -10.65 2.67 -9.22
CA LYS A 65 -10.74 1.90 -10.48
C LYS A 65 -10.77 0.38 -10.27
N ASP A 66 -10.23 -0.08 -9.15
CA ASP A 66 -10.21 -1.49 -8.75
C ASP A 66 -11.37 -1.85 -7.81
N ALA A 67 -12.18 -0.86 -7.40
CA ALA A 67 -13.44 -1.11 -6.73
C ALA A 67 -14.44 -1.58 -7.77
N GLN A 68 -14.69 -2.89 -7.78
CA GLN A 68 -15.84 -3.46 -8.47
C GLN A 68 -17.08 -2.62 -8.12
N VAL A 69 -17.68 -1.97 -9.12
CA VAL A 69 -18.81 -1.06 -8.90
C VAL A 69 -20.02 -1.89 -8.48
N TYR A 70 -20.14 -2.14 -7.19
CA TYR A 70 -21.35 -2.65 -6.58
C TYR A 70 -22.34 -1.49 -6.48
N THR A 71 -23.25 -1.41 -7.46
CA THR A 71 -24.42 -0.54 -7.36
C THR A 71 -25.35 -1.11 -6.28
N GLY A 72 -25.16 -0.64 -5.04
CA GLY A 72 -26.01 -1.02 -3.90
C GLY A 72 -25.31 -0.85 -2.55
N GLY A 73 -25.16 0.39 -2.08
CA GLY A 73 -24.69 0.68 -0.71
C GLY A 73 -24.06 2.07 -0.58
N PRO A 74 -23.88 2.58 0.66
CA PRO A 74 -23.13 3.81 0.88
C PRO A 74 -21.69 3.63 0.38
N SER A 75 -21.26 4.47 -0.56
CA SER A 75 -19.88 4.50 -1.07
C SER A 75 -18.98 5.21 -0.05
N ALA A 76 -18.63 4.48 1.01
CA ALA A 76 -17.72 4.94 2.05
C ALA A 76 -16.30 5.06 1.48
N ASN A 77 -15.73 6.27 1.55
CA ASN A 77 -14.38 6.59 1.12
C ASN A 77 -13.57 7.03 2.34
N ASN A 78 -12.32 6.58 2.43
CA ASN A 78 -11.44 6.92 3.55
C ASN A 78 -10.88 8.33 3.40
N MET A 79 -10.79 9.02 4.54
CA MET A 79 -10.04 10.25 4.73
C MET A 79 -8.71 9.92 5.39
N TYR A 80 -7.66 10.58 4.95
CA TYR A 80 -6.32 10.40 5.45
C TYR A 80 -5.76 11.72 6.01
N ASP A 81 -4.80 11.62 6.93
CA ASP A 81 -3.88 12.71 7.27
C ASP A 81 -2.72 12.77 6.26
N ARG A 82 -1.80 13.73 6.44
CA ARG A 82 -0.61 13.90 5.60
C ARG A 82 0.32 12.67 5.61
N ASN A 83 0.30 11.87 6.68
CA ASN A 83 1.14 10.70 6.85
C ASN A 83 0.47 9.42 6.32
N GLY A 84 -0.74 9.52 5.77
CA GLY A 84 -1.50 8.38 5.27
C GLY A 84 -2.23 7.57 6.35
N ASN A 85 -2.36 8.09 7.57
CA ASN A 85 -3.22 7.46 8.58
C ASN A 85 -4.67 7.78 8.30
N ILE A 86 -5.56 6.80 8.49
CA ILE A 86 -7.01 7.01 8.35
C ILE A 86 -7.50 7.89 9.49
N THR A 87 -8.14 9.00 9.14
CA THR A 87 -8.77 9.94 10.10
C THR A 87 -10.29 9.84 10.12
N GLY A 88 -10.88 9.16 9.14
CA GLY A 88 -12.31 8.85 9.10
C GLY A 88 -12.76 8.38 7.73
N SER A 89 -14.07 8.41 7.49
CA SER A 89 -14.66 8.11 6.18
C SER A 89 -15.86 9.00 5.85
N PHE A 90 -16.13 9.19 4.56
CA PHE A 90 -17.26 9.96 4.06
C PHE A 90 -18.04 9.18 3.01
N ASN A 91 -19.34 9.48 2.85
CA ASN A 91 -20.15 8.92 1.78
C ASN A 91 -20.04 9.80 0.54
N TYR A 92 -19.56 9.25 -0.58
CA TYR A 92 -19.39 9.97 -1.84
C TYR A 92 -20.70 10.55 -2.38
N GLN A 93 -21.85 9.92 -2.08
CA GLN A 93 -23.17 10.41 -2.49
C GLN A 93 -23.55 11.75 -1.82
N GLN A 94 -22.87 12.12 -0.73
CA GLN A 94 -23.11 13.37 -0.01
C GLN A 94 -22.14 14.48 -0.43
N VAL A 95 -21.19 14.22 -1.32
CA VAL A 95 -20.23 15.21 -1.82
C VAL A 95 -20.88 16.04 -2.92
N MET A 96 -20.85 17.37 -2.80
CA MET A 96 -21.19 18.27 -3.91
C MET A 96 -20.02 18.43 -4.86
N TYR A 97 -18.85 18.74 -4.33
CA TYR A 97 -17.61 18.84 -5.08
C TYR A 97 -16.39 18.59 -4.19
N MET A 98 -15.27 18.28 -4.85
CA MET A 98 -13.95 18.27 -4.23
C MET A 98 -13.03 19.21 -5.00
N GLU A 99 -12.37 20.11 -4.28
CA GLU A 99 -11.34 20.99 -4.81
C GLU A 99 -9.96 20.46 -4.41
N ILE A 100 -9.06 20.31 -5.38
CA ILE A 100 -7.67 19.94 -5.10
C ILE A 100 -6.96 21.15 -4.54
N LEU A 101 -6.39 21.02 -3.35
CA LEU A 101 -5.58 22.07 -2.75
C LEU A 101 -4.11 21.84 -3.10
N PRO A 102 -3.32 22.90 -3.33
CA PRO A 102 -1.87 22.76 -3.45
C PRO A 102 -1.30 22.14 -2.17
N GLU A 103 -0.30 21.28 -2.32
CA GLU A 103 0.58 21.00 -1.18
C GLU A 103 1.31 22.29 -0.84
N ASP A 104 1.21 22.71 0.42
CA ASP A 104 1.86 23.93 0.87
C ASP A 104 3.36 23.81 0.53
N ALA A 105 3.82 24.62 -0.41
CA ALA A 105 5.23 24.69 -0.79
C ALA A 105 6.00 25.37 0.36
N THR A 106 6.17 24.70 1.51
CA THR A 106 7.01 25.16 2.62
C THR A 106 7.10 24.10 3.72
N GLY A 107 8.10 23.23 3.55
CA GLY A 107 8.74 22.47 4.63
C GLY A 107 10.15 23.01 4.91
N GLN A 108 10.30 24.34 5.02
CA GLN A 108 11.49 24.97 5.58
C GLN A 108 11.07 25.80 6.78
N ASN A 109 11.33 25.28 7.97
CA ASN A 109 11.66 25.99 9.20
C ASN A 109 12.31 25.00 10.16
#